data_AF-A0A200QED3-F1
#
_entry.id   AF-A0A200QED3-F1
#
_cell.length_a   1.000
_cell.length_b   1.000
_cell.length_c   1.000
_cell.angle_alpha   90.00
_cell.angle_beta   90.00
_cell.angle_gamma   90.00
#
_symmetry.space_group_name_H-M   'P 1'
#
loop_
_entity.id
_entity.type
_entity.pdbx_description
1 polymer ?
#
loop_
_entity_poly.entity_id
_entity_poly.type
_entity_poly.pdbx_seq_one_letter_code
_entity_poly.pdbx_strand_id
1 'polypeptide(L)'
;MASTPLLRLSPHPTSQTLKKPYFPPPLSTVRFPNPLKTTISISRPPCKKTTICMSYQAVPATERLISAVAYCLPFFNGLQYGRYLFVKYPNLGLVFEPIFPLLNFYRSIPYASFVAFFALYLGVVRNPSFSRFVRFNSMQAVVLDVLLVLPLLVQRVFNPGFSVLGRTPYLPFVADAADRQL
;
A
#
# COMPACT_ATOMS: atom_id res chain seq x y z
N MET A 1 20.11 34.71 28.67
CA MET A 1 19.50 33.37 28.87
C MET A 1 18.08 33.48 28.31
N ALA A 2 17.94 33.19 27.02
CA ALA A 2 17.37 31.94 26.51
C ALA A 2 15.84 31.89 26.67
N SER A 3 15.19 32.05 25.52
CA SER A 3 13.77 32.00 25.20
C SER A 3 13.08 30.66 25.49
N THR A 4 11.80 30.70 25.87
CA THR A 4 10.64 29.93 25.35
C THR A 4 9.44 30.13 26.30
N PRO A 5 8.19 30.15 25.78
CA PRO A 5 7.43 28.91 25.68
C PRO A 5 6.66 28.74 24.35
N LEU A 6 6.61 27.48 23.92
CA LEU A 6 5.71 26.93 22.91
C LEU A 6 4.33 26.72 23.55
N LEU A 7 3.26 26.97 22.77
CA LEU A 7 2.02 26.17 22.69
C LEU A 7 0.92 26.99 21.99
N ARG A 8 0.48 26.58 20.78
CA ARG A 8 -0.94 26.35 20.49
C ARG A 8 -1.22 25.86 19.07
N LEU A 9 -1.60 24.59 19.04
CA LEU A 9 -2.64 23.91 18.23
C LEU A 9 -3.45 24.69 17.16
N SER A 10 -3.56 24.00 16.02
CA SER A 10 -4.72 23.84 15.13
C SER A 10 -4.77 24.67 13.83
N PRO A 11 -4.91 23.99 12.68
CA PRO A 11 -5.63 24.53 11.54
C PRO A 11 -6.88 23.67 11.27
N HIS A 12 -8.05 24.25 11.49
CA HIS A 12 -9.28 23.81 10.84
C HIS A 12 -10.10 25.03 10.45
N PRO A 13 -10.26 25.33 9.16
CA PRO A 13 -11.37 26.14 8.70
C PRO A 13 -12.38 25.26 7.98
N THR A 14 -13.48 25.06 8.70
CA THR A 14 -14.80 24.63 8.23
C THR A 14 -15.24 25.46 7.02
N SER A 15 -15.73 24.78 5.99
CA SER A 15 -16.43 25.39 4.85
C SER A 15 -17.76 25.97 5.30
N GLN A 16 -18.05 27.24 4.97
CA GLN A 16 -19.43 27.73 4.91
C GLN A 16 -19.61 29.04 4.13
N THR A 17 -20.39 28.91 3.04
CA THR A 17 -21.48 29.79 2.58
C THR A 17 -21.23 31.22 2.07
N LEU A 18 -21.41 31.36 0.75
CA LEU A 18 -22.36 32.24 0.05
C LEU A 18 -22.62 33.65 0.65
N LYS A 19 -22.23 34.69 -0.10
CA LYS A 19 -23.08 35.83 -0.52
C LYS A 19 -22.29 36.73 -1.48
N LYS A 20 -22.86 37.02 -2.66
CA LYS A 20 -22.43 38.10 -3.56
C LYS A 20 -23.53 39.16 -3.51
N PRO A 21 -23.21 40.43 -3.23
CA PRO A 21 -23.72 41.47 -4.14
C PRO A 21 -22.76 42.64 -4.38
N TYR A 22 -22.70 42.99 -5.68
CA TYR A 22 -22.62 44.28 -6.38
C TYR A 22 -22.08 45.59 -5.73
N PHE A 23 -21.04 46.12 -6.41
CA PHE A 23 -20.53 47.48 -6.70
C PHE A 23 -21.14 48.76 -6.09
N PRO A 24 -20.29 49.79 -5.89
CA PRO A 24 -20.23 50.91 -6.87
C PRO A 24 -18.79 51.29 -7.35
N PRO A 25 -18.62 51.94 -8.53
CA PRO A 25 -17.39 52.61 -8.98
C PRO A 25 -17.42 54.13 -8.66
N PRO A 26 -16.53 54.99 -9.20
CA PRO A 26 -15.06 55.00 -9.26
C PRO A 26 -14.47 56.30 -8.65
N LEU A 27 -13.17 56.36 -8.32
CA LEU A 27 -12.24 57.45 -8.71
C LEU A 27 -10.86 57.30 -8.03
N SER A 28 -9.83 57.66 -8.78
CA SER A 28 -8.50 58.12 -8.35
C SER A 28 -7.40 57.08 -8.07
N THR A 29 -6.70 56.74 -9.16
CA THR A 29 -5.24 56.94 -9.33
C THR A 29 -4.28 56.32 -8.30
N VAL A 30 -3.71 55.16 -8.65
CA VAL A 30 -2.27 54.90 -8.46
C VAL A 30 -1.73 54.24 -9.73
N ARG A 31 -0.97 55.02 -10.51
CA ARG A 31 -0.26 54.56 -11.71
C ARG A 31 1.05 53.91 -11.25
N PHE A 32 1.09 52.58 -11.22
CA PHE A 32 2.35 51.86 -10.98
C PHE A 32 3.19 51.86 -12.27
N PRO A 33 4.50 52.19 -12.20
CA PRO A 33 5.37 52.10 -13.36
C PRO A 33 5.60 50.63 -13.75
N ASN A 34 5.47 50.37 -15.05
CA ASN A 34 5.69 49.07 -15.69
C ASN A 34 7.06 48.48 -15.30
N PRO A 35 7.16 47.20 -14.90
CA PRO A 35 8.45 46.54 -14.84
C PRO A 35 9.00 46.39 -16.26
N LEU A 36 10.22 46.85 -16.43
CA LEU A 36 11.03 46.83 -17.65
C LEU A 36 10.94 45.46 -18.35
N LYS A 37 10.52 45.47 -19.63
CA LYS A 37 10.65 44.35 -20.55
C LYS A 37 12.12 44.11 -20.86
N THR A 38 12.74 43.14 -20.21
CA THR A 38 13.98 42.55 -20.72
C THR A 38 13.59 41.49 -21.76
N THR A 39 13.57 41.88 -23.03
CA THR A 39 13.41 40.95 -24.15
C THR A 39 14.71 40.18 -24.34
N ILE A 40 14.86 39.05 -23.65
CA ILE A 40 15.78 37.99 -24.10
C ILE A 40 14.92 37.04 -24.93
N SER A 41 15.04 37.08 -26.25
CA SER A 41 14.42 36.08 -27.13
C SER A 41 15.19 34.78 -27.04
N ILE A 42 14.91 33.99 -26.00
CA ILE A 42 15.28 32.58 -25.98
C ILE A 42 14.42 31.91 -27.05
N SER A 43 15.05 31.47 -28.15
CA SER A 43 14.42 30.62 -29.15
C SER A 43 14.00 29.32 -28.47
N ARG A 44 12.70 29.19 -28.17
CA ARG A 44 12.15 27.94 -27.67
C ARG A 44 12.26 26.91 -28.80
N PRO A 45 12.88 25.74 -28.58
CA PRO A 45 12.84 24.68 -29.57
C PRO A 45 11.37 24.33 -29.87
N PRO A 46 11.04 23.95 -31.12
CA PRO A 46 9.66 23.63 -31.48
C PRO A 46 9.15 22.54 -30.54
N CYS A 47 8.09 22.87 -29.80
CA CYS A 47 7.36 21.91 -28.99
C CYS A 47 6.80 20.87 -29.96
N LYS A 48 7.45 19.70 -30.05
CA LYS A 48 6.90 18.55 -30.76
C LYS A 48 5.60 18.22 -30.05
N LYS A 49 4.47 18.63 -30.65
CA LYS A 49 3.14 18.19 -30.24
C LYS A 49 3.11 16.68 -30.48
N THR A 50 3.47 15.90 -29.47
CA THR A 50 3.27 14.47 -29.49
C THR A 50 1.77 14.25 -29.59
N THR A 51 1.28 13.92 -30.78
CA THR A 51 -0.09 13.46 -30.96
C THR A 51 -0.25 12.21 -30.09
N ILE A 52 -0.92 12.35 -28.94
CA ILE A 52 -1.32 11.23 -28.10
C ILE A 52 -2.46 10.55 -28.86
N CYS A 53 -2.10 9.72 -29.83
CA CYS A 53 -3.03 8.75 -30.40
C CYS A 53 -3.10 7.58 -29.41
N MET A 54 -4.31 7.26 -28.96
CA MET A 54 -4.57 6.02 -28.24
C MET A 54 -4.36 4.87 -29.22
N SER A 55 -3.14 4.32 -29.27
CA SER A 55 -2.92 3.03 -29.91
C SER A 55 -3.73 2.01 -29.11
N TYR A 56 -4.86 1.59 -29.65
CA TYR A 56 -5.70 0.54 -29.06
C TYR A 56 -5.04 -0.83 -29.31
N GLN A 57 -3.78 -0.98 -28.90
CA GLN A 57 -3.14 -2.29 -28.83
C GLN A 57 -3.63 -2.98 -27.57
N ALA A 58 -4.44 -4.01 -27.76
CA ALA A 58 -4.88 -4.87 -26.67
C ALA A 58 -3.64 -5.49 -25.99
N VAL A 59 -3.55 -5.34 -24.66
CA VAL A 59 -2.47 -5.97 -23.87
C VAL A 59 -2.51 -7.48 -24.13
N PRO A 60 -1.39 -8.12 -24.53
CA PRO A 60 -1.34 -9.55 -24.81
C PRO A 60 -1.82 -10.40 -23.63
N ALA A 61 -2.48 -11.53 -23.90
CA ALA A 61 -3.02 -12.40 -22.85
C ALA A 61 -1.93 -12.90 -21.87
N THR A 62 -0.74 -13.19 -22.38
CA THR A 62 0.42 -13.61 -21.57
C THR A 62 0.82 -12.55 -20.55
N GLU A 63 0.85 -11.27 -20.95
CA GLU A 63 1.19 -10.18 -20.03
C GLU A 63 0.12 -10.01 -18.93
N ARG A 64 -1.16 -10.20 -19.28
CA ARG A 64 -2.26 -10.19 -18.31
C ARG A 64 -2.12 -11.36 -17.33
N LEU A 65 -1.75 -12.54 -17.81
CA LEU A 65 -1.55 -13.71 -16.96
C LEU A 65 -0.39 -13.49 -15.98
N ILE A 66 0.77 -13.03 -16.45
CA ILE A 66 1.93 -12.74 -15.58
C ILE A 66 1.56 -11.68 -14.54
N SER A 67 0.85 -10.63 -14.96
CA SER A 67 0.33 -9.60 -14.07
C SER A 67 -0.63 -10.16 -13.03
N ALA A 68 -1.51 -11.10 -13.39
CA ALA A 68 -2.44 -11.73 -12.47
C ALA A 68 -1.72 -12.66 -11.48
N VAL A 69 -0.76 -13.46 -11.96
CA VAL A 69 0.05 -14.36 -11.14
C VAL A 69 0.86 -13.60 -10.10
N ALA A 70 1.29 -12.36 -10.39
CA ALA A 70 1.99 -11.53 -9.41
C ALA A 70 1.16 -11.31 -8.12
N TYR A 71 -0.18 -11.24 -8.22
CA TYR A 71 -1.07 -11.10 -7.07
C TYR A 71 -1.30 -12.39 -6.29
N CYS A 72 -0.88 -13.56 -6.80
CA CYS A 72 -0.97 -14.81 -6.05
C CYS A 72 -0.12 -14.78 -4.77
N LEU A 73 1.04 -14.11 -4.81
CA LEU A 73 1.93 -13.99 -3.65
C LEU A 73 1.25 -13.27 -2.46
N PRO A 74 0.82 -12.00 -2.59
CA PRO A 74 0.14 -11.32 -1.49
C PRO A 74 -1.19 -12.01 -1.13
N PHE A 75 -1.86 -12.67 -2.08
CA PHE A 75 -3.05 -13.46 -1.79
C PHE A 75 -2.76 -14.62 -0.83
N PHE A 76 -1.75 -15.45 -1.09
CA PHE A 76 -1.38 -16.57 -0.21
C PHE A 76 -0.92 -16.11 1.18
N ASN A 77 -0.16 -15.02 1.24
CA ASN A 77 0.23 -14.42 2.50
C ASN A 77 -0.98 -13.81 3.23
N GLY A 78 -1.94 -13.25 2.49
CA GLY A 78 -3.21 -12.72 3.03
C GLY A 78 -4.13 -13.78 3.63
N LEU A 79 -4.13 -15.00 3.09
CA LEU A 79 -4.97 -16.10 3.60
C LEU A 79 -4.71 -16.45 5.07
N GLN A 80 -3.55 -16.08 5.63
CA GLN A 80 -3.30 -16.26 7.06
C GLN A 80 -4.28 -15.46 7.94
N TYR A 81 -4.72 -14.29 7.47
CA TYR A 81 -5.69 -13.44 8.16
C TYR A 81 -7.12 -13.99 8.02
N GLY A 82 -7.38 -14.75 6.96
CA GLY A 82 -8.66 -15.40 6.70
C GLY A 82 -9.01 -16.55 7.66
N ARG A 83 -8.09 -16.99 8.53
CA ARG A 83 -8.33 -18.13 9.45
C ARG A 83 -9.58 -17.95 10.31
N TYR A 84 -9.79 -16.76 10.85
CA TYR A 84 -10.99 -16.46 11.65
C TYR A 84 -12.28 -16.55 10.82
N LEU A 85 -12.21 -16.10 9.56
CA LEU A 85 -13.32 -16.16 8.63
C LEU A 85 -13.68 -17.63 8.31
N PHE A 86 -12.69 -18.48 8.04
CA PHE A 86 -12.91 -19.89 7.75
C PHE A 86 -13.48 -20.69 8.94
N VAL A 87 -13.14 -20.32 10.17
CA VAL A 87 -13.75 -20.92 11.37
C VAL A 87 -15.22 -20.51 11.51
N LYS A 88 -15.53 -19.24 11.22
CA LYS A 88 -16.91 -18.73 11.33
C LYS A 88 -17.83 -19.21 10.20
N TYR A 89 -17.28 -19.38 8.99
CA TYR A 89 -18.02 -19.78 7.79
C TYR A 89 -17.34 -20.97 7.10
N PRO A 90 -17.55 -22.20 7.59
CA PRO A 90 -16.85 -23.40 7.08
C PRO A 90 -17.16 -23.70 5.61
N ASN A 91 -18.35 -23.35 5.11
CA ASN A 91 -18.72 -23.51 3.71
C ASN A 91 -17.81 -22.72 2.75
N LEU A 92 -17.27 -21.58 3.20
CA LEU A 92 -16.31 -20.83 2.40
C LEU A 92 -15.01 -21.63 2.22
N GLY A 93 -14.60 -22.40 3.24
CA GLY A 93 -13.43 -23.26 3.18
C GLY A 93 -13.50 -24.29 2.04
N LEU A 94 -14.69 -24.81 1.74
CA LEU A 94 -14.89 -25.76 0.63
C LEU A 94 -14.57 -25.14 -0.73
N VAL A 95 -14.90 -23.87 -0.95
CA VAL A 95 -14.58 -23.16 -2.20
C VAL A 95 -13.07 -22.99 -2.38
N PHE A 96 -12.33 -22.84 -1.27
CA PHE A 96 -10.87 -22.69 -1.27
C PHE A 96 -10.11 -24.01 -1.12
N GLU A 97 -10.82 -25.13 -0.96
CA GLU A 97 -10.25 -26.48 -0.86
C GLU A 97 -9.19 -26.80 -1.94
N PRO A 98 -9.42 -26.52 -3.24
CA PRO A 98 -8.41 -26.84 -4.27
C PRO A 98 -7.11 -26.05 -4.14
N ILE A 99 -7.10 -24.93 -3.41
CA ILE A 99 -5.92 -24.08 -3.20
C ILE A 99 -5.11 -24.56 -1.98
N PHE A 100 -5.71 -25.29 -1.04
CA PHE A 100 -5.02 -25.75 0.17
C PHE A 100 -3.79 -26.65 -0.05
N PRO A 101 -3.73 -27.62 -0.98
CA PRO A 101 -2.52 -28.40 -1.18
C PRO A 101 -1.33 -27.51 -1.60
N LEU A 102 -1.57 -26.55 -2.49
CA LEU A 102 -0.56 -25.58 -2.91
C LEU A 102 -0.14 -24.65 -1.76
N LEU A 103 -1.10 -24.20 -0.95
CA LEU A 103 -0.83 -23.36 0.21
C LEU A 103 -0.02 -24.09 1.28
N ASN A 104 -0.31 -25.37 1.52
CA ASN A 104 0.42 -26.22 2.45
C ASN A 104 1.86 -26.45 1.98
N PHE A 105 2.06 -26.70 0.69
CA PHE A 105 3.39 -26.78 0.09
C PHE A 105 4.17 -25.48 0.30
N TYR A 106 3.57 -24.33 -0.03
CA TYR A 106 4.19 -23.02 0.16
C TYR A 106 4.58 -22.76 1.64
N ARG A 107 3.73 -23.17 2.59
CA ARG A 107 3.99 -22.99 4.03
C ARG A 107 4.94 -24.02 4.64
N SER A 108 5.21 -25.14 3.95
CA SER A 108 6.12 -26.18 4.43
C SER A 108 7.59 -25.72 4.43
N ILE A 109 7.93 -24.76 3.56
CA ILE A 109 9.29 -24.25 3.41
C ILE A 109 9.46 -23.05 4.36
N PRO A 110 10.47 -23.06 5.25
CA PRO A 110 10.73 -21.92 6.12
C PRO A 110 11.11 -20.69 5.29
N TYR A 111 10.59 -19.52 5.66
CA TYR A 111 10.82 -18.25 4.95
C TYR A 111 10.41 -18.24 3.46
N ALA A 112 9.55 -19.18 3.01
CA ALA A 112 9.09 -19.23 1.62
C ALA A 112 8.54 -17.89 1.12
N SER A 113 7.76 -17.19 1.95
CA SER A 113 7.22 -15.87 1.61
C SER A 113 8.30 -14.83 1.32
N PHE A 114 9.38 -14.85 2.10
CA PHE A 114 10.50 -13.93 1.89
C PHE A 114 11.24 -14.25 0.58
N VAL A 115 11.51 -15.53 0.31
CA VAL A 115 12.14 -15.96 -0.94
C VAL A 115 11.26 -15.62 -2.14
N ALA A 116 9.95 -15.90 -2.05
CA ALA A 116 9.00 -15.61 -3.12
C ALA A 116 8.84 -14.10 -3.38
N PHE A 117 8.91 -13.27 -2.34
CA PHE A 117 8.96 -11.82 -2.46
C PHE A 117 10.17 -11.36 -3.30
N PHE A 118 11.38 -11.83 -2.99
CA PHE A 118 12.57 -11.50 -3.77
C PHE A 118 12.51 -12.05 -5.19
N ALA A 119 12.00 -13.27 -5.37
CA ALA A 119 11.81 -13.87 -6.69
C ALA A 119 10.90 -13.00 -7.57
N LEU A 120 9.78 -12.51 -7.02
CA LEU A 120 8.86 -11.64 -7.75
C LEU A 120 9.46 -10.25 -8.00
N TYR A 121 10.14 -9.67 -7.00
CA TYR A 121 10.74 -8.34 -7.13
C TYR A 121 11.92 -8.32 -8.13
N LEU A 122 12.89 -9.21 -7.95
CA LEU A 122 14.07 -9.28 -8.82
C LEU A 122 13.70 -9.88 -10.19
N GLY A 123 12.87 -10.91 -10.21
CA GLY A 123 12.50 -11.62 -11.42
C GLY A 123 11.58 -10.83 -12.35
N VAL A 124 10.58 -10.11 -11.80
CA VAL A 124 9.56 -9.43 -12.61
C VAL A 124 9.70 -7.91 -12.54
N VAL A 125 9.72 -7.32 -11.34
CA VAL A 125 9.67 -5.85 -11.18
C VAL A 125 10.93 -5.18 -11.73
N ARG A 126 12.10 -5.74 -11.41
CA ARG A 126 13.41 -5.20 -11.81
C ARG A 126 13.84 -5.63 -13.20
N ASN A 127 13.22 -6.65 -13.77
CA ASN A 127 13.59 -7.15 -15.08
C ASN A 127 12.99 -6.25 -16.19
N PRO A 128 13.82 -5.55 -16.98
CA PRO A 128 13.36 -4.65 -18.04
C PRO A 128 12.81 -5.39 -19.27
N SER A 129 12.97 -6.72 -19.36
CA SER A 129 12.39 -7.51 -20.45
C SER A 129 10.86 -7.55 -20.38
N PHE A 130 10.27 -7.33 -19.20
CA PHE A 130 8.82 -7.24 -19.04
C PHE A 130 8.30 -5.85 -19.37
N SER A 131 7.08 -5.80 -19.92
CA SER A 131 6.41 -4.56 -20.24
C SER A 131 6.16 -3.69 -18.99
N ARG A 132 6.00 -2.38 -19.21
CA ARG A 132 5.69 -1.44 -18.13
C ARG A 132 4.39 -1.81 -17.39
N PHE A 133 3.42 -2.37 -18.10
CA PHE A 133 2.14 -2.81 -17.53
C PHE A 133 2.34 -3.93 -16.49
N VAL A 134 3.08 -4.98 -16.85
CA VAL A 134 3.37 -6.11 -15.95
C VAL A 134 4.14 -5.63 -14.72
N ARG A 135 5.16 -4.79 -14.94
CA ARG A 135 6.00 -4.26 -13.85
C ARG A 135 5.23 -3.35 -12.89
N PHE A 136 4.29 -2.55 -13.41
CA PHE A 136 3.44 -1.70 -12.60
C PHE A 136 2.51 -2.54 -11.69
N ASN A 137 1.79 -3.51 -12.26
CA ASN A 137 0.94 -4.41 -11.48
C ASN A 137 1.75 -5.23 -10.47
N SER A 138 2.92 -5.74 -10.88
CA SER A 138 3.80 -6.49 -9.99
C SER A 138 4.31 -5.63 -8.84
N MET A 139 4.64 -4.35 -9.09
CA MET A 139 5.02 -3.43 -8.02
C MET A 139 3.87 -3.22 -7.02
N GLN A 140 2.62 -3.15 -7.50
CA GLN A 140 1.47 -3.10 -6.59
C GLN A 140 1.33 -4.37 -5.76
N ALA A 141 1.52 -5.55 -6.37
CA ALA A 141 1.49 -6.81 -5.65
C ALA A 141 2.57 -6.89 -4.56
N VAL A 142 3.80 -6.45 -4.87
CA VAL A 142 4.90 -6.31 -3.89
C VAL A 142 4.51 -5.36 -2.75
N VAL A 143 3.91 -4.21 -3.07
CA VAL A 143 3.45 -3.26 -2.05
C VAL A 143 2.40 -3.91 -1.15
N LEU A 144 1.40 -4.59 -1.71
CA LEU A 144 0.40 -5.31 -0.91
C LEU A 144 1.04 -6.37 -0.01
N ASP A 145 2.05 -7.09 -0.51
CA ASP A 145 2.75 -8.10 0.28
C ASP A 145 3.51 -7.48 1.46
N VAL A 146 4.17 -6.32 1.26
CA VAL A 146 4.80 -5.56 2.34
C VAL A 146 3.75 -5.08 3.35
N LEU A 147 2.61 -4.57 2.90
CA LEU A 147 1.54 -4.17 3.82
C LEU A 147 1.03 -5.33 4.67
N LEU A 148 1.01 -6.56 4.14
CA LEU A 148 0.61 -7.75 4.87
C LEU A 148 1.71 -8.28 5.80
N VAL A 149 2.99 -8.06 5.52
CA VAL A 149 4.07 -8.52 6.42
C VAL A 149 4.22 -7.62 7.65
N LEU A 150 3.93 -6.32 7.53
CA LEU A 150 4.13 -5.36 8.62
C LEU A 150 3.35 -5.70 9.90
N PRO A 151 2.02 -5.98 9.86
CA PRO A 151 1.28 -6.34 11.07
C PRO A 151 1.80 -7.61 11.73
N LEU A 152 2.27 -8.59 10.94
CA LEU A 152 2.91 -9.79 11.49
C LEU A 152 4.21 -9.47 12.21
N LEU A 153 5.05 -8.63 11.62
CA LEU A 153 6.33 -8.25 12.22
C LEU A 153 6.09 -7.50 13.52
N VAL A 154 5.15 -6.54 13.52
CA VAL A 154 4.68 -5.85 14.73
C VAL A 154 4.24 -6.87 15.77
N GLN A 155 3.33 -7.80 15.44
CA GLN A 155 2.86 -8.82 16.37
C GLN A 155 3.99 -9.68 16.93
N ARG A 156 4.98 -10.07 16.11
CA ARG A 156 6.14 -10.87 16.56
C ARG A 156 7.08 -10.10 17.47
N VAL A 157 7.29 -8.81 17.21
CA VAL A 157 8.15 -7.94 18.03
C VAL A 157 7.51 -7.68 19.40
N PHE A 158 6.19 -7.44 19.44
CA PHE A 158 5.47 -7.20 20.69
C PHE A 158 5.10 -8.49 21.45
N ASN A 159 5.14 -9.66 20.81
CA ASN A 159 4.91 -10.96 21.45
C ASN A 159 6.05 -11.96 21.13
N PRO A 160 7.24 -11.74 21.70
CA PRO A 160 8.40 -12.61 21.46
C PRO A 160 8.22 -14.03 22.02
N GLY A 161 7.32 -14.21 23.00
CA GLY A 161 7.06 -15.49 23.67
C GLY A 161 6.44 -16.55 22.78
N PHE A 162 5.72 -16.18 21.72
CA PHE A 162 5.03 -17.13 20.83
C PHE A 162 5.96 -17.83 19.82
N SER A 163 7.16 -17.29 19.59
CA SER A 163 8.09 -17.78 18.57
C SER A 163 9.26 -18.57 19.16
N VAL A 164 9.65 -18.32 20.42
CA VAL A 164 10.77 -19.02 21.08
C VAL A 164 10.30 -20.18 21.96
N LEU A 165 9.08 -20.09 22.50
CA LEU A 165 8.51 -21.12 23.36
C LEU A 165 7.27 -21.72 22.68
N GLY A 166 7.50 -22.65 21.76
CA GLY A 166 6.44 -23.26 20.95
C GLY A 166 5.27 -23.75 21.80
N ARG A 167 4.04 -23.54 21.31
CA ARG A 167 2.79 -24.08 21.87
C ARG A 167 2.78 -24.16 23.41
N THR A 168 2.49 -23.06 24.09
CA THR A 168 1.72 -23.19 25.33
C THR A 168 0.25 -23.09 24.95
N PRO A 169 -0.49 -24.21 24.75
CA PRO A 169 -1.91 -24.15 25.06
C PRO A 169 -1.99 -23.69 26.51
N TYR A 170 -2.84 -22.70 26.78
CA TYR A 170 -3.31 -22.28 28.10
C TYR A 170 -2.69 -23.09 29.26
N LEU A 171 -1.71 -22.51 29.95
CA LEU A 171 -1.12 -23.10 31.15
C LEU A 171 -2.28 -23.45 32.13
N PRO A 172 -2.57 -24.75 32.36
CA PRO A 172 -3.51 -25.15 33.42
C PRO A 172 -2.95 -24.81 34.82
N PHE A 173 -1.71 -24.32 34.90
CA PHE A 173 -1.05 -23.91 36.14
C PHE A 173 -1.68 -22.68 36.80
N VAL A 174 -2.34 -21.80 36.04
CA VAL A 174 -3.08 -20.66 36.64
C VAL A 174 -4.45 -21.11 37.19
N ALA A 175 -5.02 -22.20 36.66
CA ALA A 175 -6.26 -22.77 37.18
C ALA A 175 -6.04 -23.54 38.50
N ASP A 176 -4.94 -24.30 38.61
CA ASP A 176 -4.61 -25.05 39.84
C ASP A 176 -4.24 -24.13 41.03
N ALA A 177 -3.74 -22.93 40.76
CA ALA A 177 -3.49 -21.92 41.79
C ALA A 177 -4.78 -21.25 42.30
N ALA A 178 -5.84 -21.22 41.49
CA ALA A 178 -7.13 -20.61 41.86
C ALA A 178 -8.00 -21.56 42.70
N ASP A 179 -7.93 -22.88 42.46
CA ASP A 179 -8.65 -23.90 43.25
C ASP A 179 -7.98 -24.21 44.61
N ARG A 180 -6.77 -23.69 44.87
CA ARG A 180 -6.11 -23.76 46.19
C ARG A 180 -6.33 -22.54 47.08
N GLN A 181 -7.16 -21.59 46.64
CA GLN A 181 -7.49 -20.36 47.40
C GLN A 181 -8.98 -20.28 47.77
N LEU A 182 -9.76 -21.33 47.50
CA LEU A 182 -11.13 -21.56 47.99
C LEU A 182 -11.16 -22.80 48.88
#